data_AF-A0AAI8VX42-F1
#
_entry.id   AF-A0AAI8VX42-F1
#
_cell.length_a   1.000
_cell.length_b   1.000
_cell.length_c   1.000
_cell.angle_alpha   90.00
_cell.angle_beta   90.00
_cell.angle_gamma   90.00
#
_symmetry.space_group_name_H-M   'P 1'
#
loop_
_entity.id
_entity.type
_entity.pdbx_description
1 polymer ?
#
loop_
_entity_poly.entity_id
_entity_poly.type
_entity_poly.pdbx_seq_one_letter_code
_entity_poly.pdbx_strand_id
1 'polypeptide(L)' 'MAKRRNTHNKKQKDKVWKRGTSLQKKTVELGEIANVLIALIYWNPTHNHFEKAVHVPKGQSLPDATELTME' A
#
# COMPACT_ATOMS: atom_id res chain seq x y z
N MET A 1 18.07 -7.41 12.27
CA MET A 1 17.34 -6.52 11.34
C MET A 1 17.77 -5.09 11.61
N ALA A 2 18.39 -4.41 10.63
CA ALA A 2 18.88 -3.05 10.81
C ALA A 2 17.72 -2.08 11.10
N LYS A 3 17.77 -1.40 12.24
CA LYS A 3 16.84 -0.32 12.61
C LYS A 3 16.97 0.78 11.56
N ARG A 4 16.07 0.80 10.56
CA ARG A 4 16.07 1.85 9.52
C ARG A 4 16.06 3.19 10.25
N ARG A 5 17.16 3.95 10.10
CA ARG A 5 17.29 5.29 10.71
C ARG A 5 16.05 6.09 10.34
N ASN A 6 15.56 6.88 11.29
CA ASN A 6 14.36 7.68 11.20
C ASN A 6 14.58 8.83 10.19
N THR A 7 14.67 8.51 8.90
CA THR A 7 15.00 9.43 7.80
C THR A 7 13.84 10.33 7.38
N HIS A 8 12.65 10.09 7.94
CA HIS A 8 11.45 10.83 7.58
C HIS A 8 11.25 12.04 8.49
N ASN A 9 11.17 13.23 7.91
CA ASN A 9 10.81 14.44 8.63
C ASN A 9 9.31 14.45 8.99
N LYS A 10 8.91 15.37 9.88
CA LYS A 10 7.52 15.48 10.35
C LYS A 10 6.52 15.65 9.20
N LYS A 11 6.83 16.46 8.18
CA LYS A 11 5.93 16.68 7.02
C LYS A 11 5.69 15.39 6.24
N GLN A 12 6.72 14.56 6.05
CA GLN A 12 6.63 13.27 5.36
C GLN A 12 5.75 12.29 6.15
N LYS A 13 5.96 12.21 7.47
CA LYS A 13 5.12 11.37 8.36
C LYS A 13 3.66 11.83 8.37
N ASP A 14 3.43 13.13 8.50
CA ASP A 14 2.09 13.73 8.48
C ASP A 14 1.37 13.46 7.15
N LYS A 15 2.10 13.44 6.03
CA LYS A 15 1.51 13.14 4.72
C LYS A 15 1.01 11.69 4.65
N VAL A 16 1.84 10.73 5.07
CA VAL A 16 1.46 9.31 5.15
C VAL A 16 0.26 9.14 6.08
N TRP A 17 0.32 9.73 7.28
CA TRP A 17 -0.77 9.64 8.25
C TRP A 17 -2.10 10.21 7.72
N LYS A 18 -2.07 11.39 7.09
CA LYS A 18 -3.29 12.05 6.57
C LYS A 18 -3.88 11.37 5.34
N ARG A 19 -3.05 10.74 4.50
CA ARG A 19 -3.48 10.23 3.19
C ARG A 19 -3.55 8.72 3.10
N GLY A 20 -2.80 7.99 3.94
CA GLY A 20 -2.67 6.54 3.91
C GLY A 20 -4.01 5.83 3.95
N THR A 21 -4.80 6.04 5.00
CA THR A 21 -6.13 5.42 5.15
C THR A 21 -7.08 5.79 4.01
N SER A 22 -7.04 7.04 3.51
CA SER A 22 -7.88 7.45 2.39
C SER A 22 -7.48 6.76 1.09
N LEU A 23 -6.17 6.59 0.83
CA LEU A 23 -5.67 5.88 -0.34
C LEU A 23 -6.02 4.40 -0.26
N GLN A 24 -5.85 3.76 0.90
CA GLN A 24 -6.25 2.37 1.11
C GLN A 24 -7.73 2.13 0.73
N LYS A 25 -8.64 2.99 1.19
CA LYS A 25 -10.07 2.90 0.85
C LYS A 25 -10.31 3.03 -0.65
N LYS A 26 -9.74 4.05 -1.29
CA LYS A 26 -9.89 4.28 -2.73
C LYS A 26 -9.32 3.14 -3.57
N THR A 27 -8.21 2.54 -3.13
CA THR A 27 -7.61 1.37 -3.78
C THR A 27 -8.57 0.19 -3.74
N VAL A 28 -9.14 -0.14 -2.57
CA VAL A 28 -10.08 -1.26 -2.45
C VAL A 28 -11.36 -0.98 -3.23
N GLU A 29 -11.93 0.22 -3.11
CA GLU A 29 -13.14 0.63 -3.83
C GLU A 29 -12.98 0.51 -5.34
N LEU A 30 -11.85 0.98 -5.90
CA LEU A 30 -11.55 0.82 -7.31
C LEU A 30 -11.47 -0.66 -7.71
N GLY A 31 -10.77 -1.47 -6.91
CA GLY A 31 -10.64 -2.91 -7.15
C GLY A 31 -11.99 -3.62 -7.15
N GLU A 32 -12.87 -3.29 -6.20
CA GLU A 32 -14.21 -3.83 -6.09
C GLU A 32 -15.10 -3.42 -7.28
N ILE A 33 -15.12 -2.13 -7.64
CA ILE A 33 -15.96 -1.62 -8.74
C ILE A 33 -15.52 -2.18 -10.08
N ALA A 34 -14.21 -2.21 -10.34
CA ALA A 34 -13.66 -2.72 -11.59
C ALA A 34 -13.52 -4.26 -11.61
N ASN A 35 -13.66 -4.92 -10.46
CA ASN A 35 -13.41 -6.35 -10.27
C ASN A 35 -12.03 -6.78 -10.80
N VAL A 36 -10.99 -6.01 -10.46
CA VAL A 36 -9.60 -6.24 -10.87
C VAL A 36 -8.69 -6.38 -9.66
N LEU A 37 -7.62 -7.15 -9.83
CA LEU A 37 -6.55 -7.19 -8.84
C LEU A 37 -5.89 -5.81 -8.73
N ILE A 38 -5.83 -5.28 -7.53
CA ILE A 38 -5.14 -4.03 -7.24
C ILE A 38 -4.53 -4.07 -5.84
N ALA A 39 -3.33 -3.53 -5.71
CA ALA A 39 -2.61 -3.46 -4.45
C ALA A 39 -1.99 -2.08 -4.26
N LEU A 40 -2.08 -1.56 -3.04
CA LEU A 40 -1.33 -0.42 -2.53
C LEU A 40 -0.44 -0.94 -1.41
N ILE A 41 0.86 -0.70 -1.51
CA ILE A 41 1.84 -1.04 -0.48
C ILE A 41 2.72 0.18 -0.25
N TYR A 42 2.87 0.61 1.00
CA TYR A 42 3.79 1.68 1.35
C TYR A 42 4.40 1.49 2.73
N TRP A 43 5.59 2.03 2.94
CA TRP A 43 6.23 2.08 4.24
C TRP A 43 5.58 3.15 5.11
N ASN A 44 5.08 2.78 6.29
CA ASN A 44 4.64 3.73 7.31
C ASN A 44 5.81 4.05 8.28
N PRO A 45 6.43 5.25 8.18
CA PRO A 45 7.55 5.65 9.03
C PRO A 45 7.15 6.03 10.46
N THR A 46 5.86 6.14 10.76
CA THR A 46 5.34 6.37 12.11
C THR A 46 5.30 5.08 12.91
N HIS A 47 4.84 3.99 12.29
CA HIS A 47 4.71 2.67 12.93
C HIS A 47 5.85 1.70 12.59
N ASN A 48 6.77 2.09 11.70
CA ASN A 48 7.90 1.28 11.24
C ASN A 48 7.50 -0.09 10.67
N HIS A 49 6.42 -0.12 9.89
CA HIS A 49 5.98 -1.30 9.15
C HIS A 49 5.48 -0.93 7.76
N PHE A 50 5.27 -1.94 6.91
CA PHE A 50 4.52 -1.75 5.68
C PHE A 50 3.03 -1.79 5.97
N GLU A 51 2.31 -0.82 5.43
CA GLU A 51 0.87 -0.87 5.32
C GLU A 51 0.49 -1.31 3.91
N LYS A 52 -0.63 -2.04 3.81
CA LYS A 52 -1.13 -2.54 2.54
C LYS A 52 -2.65 -2.48 2.47
N ALA A 53 -3.17 -2.28 1.27
CA ALA A 53 -4.57 -2.48 0.91
C ALA A 53 -4.62 -3.23 -0.42
N VAL A 54 -5.42 -4.28 -0.49
CA VAL A 54 -5.44 -5.21 -1.61
C VAL A 54 -6.88 -5.62 -1.87
N HIS A 55 -7.29 -5.61 -3.13
CA HIS A 55 -8.46 -6.33 -3.62
C HIS A 55 -8.00 -7.45 -4.55
N VAL A 56 -8.56 -8.65 -4.36
CA VAL A 56 -8.34 -9.81 -5.22
C VAL A 56 -9.71 -10.32 -5.66
N PRO A 57 -10.01 -10.34 -6.97
CA PRO A 57 -11.25 -10.90 -7.50
C PRO A 57 -11.43 -12.36 -7.10
N LYS A 58 -12.68 -12.82 -6.98
CA LYS A 58 -12.97 -14.22 -6.66
C LYS A 58 -12.31 -15.15 -7.70
N GLY A 59 -11.65 -16.20 -7.21
CA GLY A 59 -10.98 -17.19 -8.05
C GLY A 59 -9.61 -16.76 -8.58
N GLN A 60 -9.15 -15.55 -8.27
CA GLN A 60 -7.79 -15.12 -8.54
C GLN A 60 -6.91 -15.23 -7.29
N SER A 61 -5.60 -15.25 -7.50
CA SER A 61 -4.58 -15.17 -6.47
C SER A 61 -3.74 -13.91 -6.67
N LEU A 62 -3.02 -13.51 -5.62
CA LEU A 62 -1.98 -12.49 -5.77
C LEU A 62 -0.89 -13.01 -6.73
N PRO A 63 -0.44 -12.17 -7.69
CA PRO A 63 0.70 -12.51 -8.52
C PRO A 63 1.98 -12.56 -7.68
N ASP A 64 2.98 -13.28 -8.16
CA ASP A 64 4.31 -13.21 -7.55
C ASP A 64 4.88 -11.80 -7.74
N ALA A 65 5.75 -11.36 -6.82
CA ALA A 65 6.37 -10.05 -6.90
C ALA A 65 7.17 -9.86 -8.19
N THR A 66 7.65 -10.96 -8.78
CA THR A 66 8.38 -11.00 -10.05
C THR A 66 7.50 -10.67 -11.26
N GLU A 67 6.19 -10.86 -11.14
CA GLU A 67 5.21 -10.63 -12.22
C GLU A 67 4.69 -9.18 -12.22
N LEU A 68 5.04 -8.39 -11.21
CA LEU A 68 4.64 -6.98 -11.11
C LEU A 68 5.60 -6.11 -11.93
N THR A 69 5.14 -5.65 -13.09
CA THR A 69 5.85 -4.67 -13.91
C THR A 69 5.44 -3.24 -13.54
N MET A 70 6.40 -2.33 -13.47
CA MET A 70 6.15 -0.90 -13.50
C MET A 70 6.56 -0.40 -14.89
N GLU A 71 5.59 -0.01 -15.72
CA GLU A 71 5.84 0.74 -16.97
C GLU A 71 5.95 2.24 -16.67
#